data_AF-A0A452RZ58-F1
#
_entry.id   AF-A0A452RZ58-F1
#
_cell.length_a   1.000
_cell.length_b   1.000
_cell.length_c   1.000
_cell.angle_alpha   90.00
_cell.angle_beta   90.00
_cell.angle_gamma   90.00
#
_symmetry.space_group_name_H-M   'P 1'
#
loop_
_entity.id
_entity.type
_entity.pdbx_description
1 polymer ?
#
loop_
_entity_poly.entity_id
_entity_poly.type
_entity_poly.pdbx_seq_one_letter_code
_entity_poly.pdbx_strand_id
1 'polypeptide(L)'
;MENFDASLSTYFKALLGPRDTRVKGWFLLDNYIPTFICSVIYLLIVWLGPKYMRNRQPFSCRGILVVYNLGLTLLSLYMFCELVTGVWEGRYNFFCQGTRSAGEADMKIIRVLWWYYFSKLIEFMDTFFFILRKNNHQITVLHVYHHVSMLNIWWFVMNWVPCGHSYFGATLNSFIHVLMYSYYGLSSIPSMRPYLWWKKYITQGQLLQFVLTIIQTSCGVIWPCTFPLGWLYFQIGYMISLIALFTNFYIQVSLTLP
;
A
#
# COMPACT_ATOMS: atom_id res chain seq x y z
N MET A 1 3.09 -26.50 10.86
CA MET A 1 3.38 -25.22 10.16
C MET A 1 4.86 -25.07 9.88
N GLU A 2 5.75 -25.37 10.84
CA GLU A 2 7.21 -25.19 10.70
C GLU A 2 7.83 -25.89 9.48
N ASN A 3 7.45 -27.14 9.18
CA ASN A 3 7.99 -27.86 8.01
C ASN A 3 7.58 -27.25 6.66
N PHE A 4 6.36 -26.71 6.58
CA PHE A 4 5.87 -26.03 5.37
C PHE A 4 6.58 -24.69 5.18
N ASP A 5 6.78 -23.96 6.27
CA ASP A 5 7.47 -22.67 6.28
C ASP A 5 8.96 -22.82 5.93
N ALA A 6 9.62 -23.87 6.45
CA ALA A 6 11.00 -24.21 6.08
C ALA A 6 11.14 -24.53 4.59
N SER A 7 10.18 -25.27 4.01
CA SER A 7 10.15 -25.55 2.57
C SER A 7 9.93 -24.28 1.74
N LEU A 8 9.01 -23.40 2.18
CA LEU A 8 8.71 -22.14 1.51
C LEU A 8 9.90 -21.17 1.56
N SER A 9 10.54 -21.07 2.72
CA SER A 9 11.76 -20.29 2.91
C SER A 9 12.91 -20.80 2.05
N THR A 10 13.03 -22.10 1.86
CA THR A 10 14.06 -22.70 1.00
C THR A 10 13.79 -22.39 -0.47
N TYR A 11 12.53 -22.51 -0.91
CA TYR A 11 12.10 -22.14 -2.26
C TYR A 11 12.35 -20.66 -2.56
N PHE A 12 11.92 -19.75 -1.68
CA PHE A 12 12.15 -18.32 -1.88
C PHE A 12 13.63 -17.95 -1.83
N LYS A 13 14.43 -18.61 -0.99
CA LYS A 13 15.88 -18.40 -0.95
C LYS A 13 16.55 -18.83 -2.28
N ALA A 14 16.08 -19.90 -2.90
CA ALA A 14 16.55 -20.35 -4.20
C ALA A 14 16.13 -19.40 -5.33
N LEU A 15 14.93 -18.83 -5.26
CA LEU A 15 14.36 -17.97 -6.31
C LEU A 15 14.82 -16.50 -6.23
N LEU A 16 14.82 -15.93 -5.02
CA LEU A 16 15.01 -14.49 -4.78
C LEU A 16 16.34 -14.17 -4.08
N GLY A 17 17.10 -15.19 -3.66
CA GLY A 17 18.34 -15.03 -2.92
C GLY A 17 18.14 -14.86 -1.41
N PRO A 18 19.21 -14.52 -0.66
CA PRO A 18 19.15 -14.40 0.79
C PRO A 18 18.29 -13.20 1.23
N ARG A 19 17.52 -13.39 2.31
CA ARG A 19 16.74 -12.34 2.96
C ARG A 19 17.66 -11.30 3.60
N ASP A 20 17.18 -10.06 3.68
CA ASP A 20 17.87 -8.99 4.37
C ASP A 20 17.90 -9.26 5.87
N THR A 21 19.10 -9.32 6.44
CA THR A 21 19.28 -9.63 7.87
C THR A 21 18.81 -8.51 8.79
N ARG A 22 18.66 -7.27 8.29
CA ARG A 22 18.28 -6.09 9.08
C ARG A 22 16.83 -6.12 9.57
N VAL A 23 15.98 -6.89 8.91
CA VAL A 23 14.54 -7.03 9.25
C VAL A 23 14.21 -8.35 9.96
N LYS A 24 15.21 -9.19 10.23
CA LYS A 24 15.01 -10.47 10.90
C LYS A 24 14.53 -10.25 12.34
N GLY A 25 13.51 -10.99 12.77
CA GLY A 25 12.88 -10.85 14.09
C GLY A 25 11.82 -9.76 14.16
N TRP A 26 11.53 -9.06 13.05
CA TRP A 26 10.50 -8.02 13.03
C TRP A 26 9.11 -8.63 12.92
N PHE A 27 8.16 -8.01 13.62
CA PHE A 27 6.79 -8.50 13.69
C PHE A 27 6.17 -8.65 12.29
N LEU A 28 5.55 -9.82 12.05
CA LEU A 28 4.95 -10.26 10.78
C LEU A 28 5.90 -10.37 9.57
N LEU A 29 7.21 -10.21 9.75
CA LEU A 29 8.17 -10.37 8.66
C LEU A 29 8.86 -11.72 8.68
N ASP A 30 9.03 -12.38 9.84
CA ASP A 30 9.76 -13.66 9.93
C ASP A 30 9.17 -14.75 9.05
N ASN A 31 7.85 -14.93 9.09
CA ASN A 31 7.16 -15.99 8.36
C ASN A 31 6.15 -15.38 7.37
N TYR A 32 5.96 -16.03 6.22
CA TYR A 32 4.98 -15.58 5.23
C TYR A 32 3.55 -16.01 5.58
N ILE A 33 3.43 -17.11 6.32
CA ILE A 33 2.15 -17.75 6.67
C ILE A 33 1.15 -16.76 7.32
N PRO A 34 1.54 -15.92 8.30
CA PRO A 34 0.63 -14.93 8.89
C PRO A 34 0.05 -13.97 7.84
N THR A 35 0.88 -13.42 6.96
CA THR A 35 0.47 -12.50 5.89
C THR A 35 -0.51 -13.16 4.92
N PHE A 36 -0.23 -14.41 4.55
CA PHE A 36 -1.10 -15.20 3.71
C PHE A 36 -2.46 -15.47 4.38
N ILE A 37 -2.45 -15.87 5.66
CA ILE A 37 -3.67 -16.08 6.44
C ILE A 37 -4.51 -14.80 6.52
N CYS A 38 -3.90 -13.65 6.80
CA CYS A 38 -4.59 -12.36 6.81
C CYS A 38 -5.26 -12.06 5.46
N SER A 39 -4.58 -12.36 4.34
CA SER A 39 -5.11 -12.19 2.99
C SER A 39 -6.30 -13.12 2.70
N VAL A 40 -6.23 -14.38 3.12
CA VAL A 40 -7.33 -15.35 2.99
C VAL A 40 -8.53 -14.91 3.83
N ILE A 41 -8.31 -14.51 5.09
CA ILE A 41 -9.37 -14.00 5.96
C ILE A 41 -10.04 -12.77 5.34
N TYR A 42 -9.26 -11.84 4.81
CA TYR A 42 -9.79 -10.66 4.12
C TYR A 42 -10.71 -11.04 2.95
N LEU A 43 -10.27 -11.96 2.08
CA LEU A 43 -11.08 -12.43 0.95
C LEU A 43 -12.36 -13.12 1.40
N LEU A 44 -12.30 -13.92 2.47
CA LEU A 44 -13.47 -14.54 3.08
C LEU A 44 -14.45 -13.49 3.62
N ILE A 45 -13.97 -12.44 4.29
CA ILE A 45 -14.79 -11.33 4.77
C ILE A 45 -15.45 -10.59 3.60
N VAL A 46 -14.72 -10.32 2.52
CA VAL A 46 -15.26 -9.68 1.32
C VAL A 46 -16.35 -10.53 0.66
N TRP A 47 -16.20 -11.85 0.65
CA TRP A 47 -17.17 -12.75 0.04
C TRP A 47 -18.40 -13.04 0.92
N LEU A 48 -18.21 -13.25 2.23
CA LEU A 48 -19.27 -13.58 3.19
C LEU A 48 -19.95 -12.35 3.75
N GLY A 49 -19.22 -11.26 3.95
CA GLY A 49 -19.68 -10.05 4.62
C GLY A 49 -20.93 -9.43 3.98
N PRO A 50 -20.96 -9.17 2.66
CA PRO A 50 -22.16 -8.66 1.99
C PRO A 50 -23.36 -9.61 2.09
N LYS A 51 -23.14 -10.93 2.05
CA LYS A 51 -24.21 -11.94 2.21
C LYS A 51 -24.79 -11.91 3.62
N TYR A 52 -23.93 -11.82 4.62
CA TYR A 52 -24.31 -11.72 6.03
C TYR A 52 -25.07 -10.42 6.33
N MET A 53 -24.65 -9.30 5.74
CA MET A 53 -25.29 -8.01 5.94
C MET A 53 -26.59 -7.85 5.15
N ARG A 54 -26.94 -8.73 4.20
CA ARG A 54 -28.14 -8.61 3.34
C ARG A 54 -29.42 -8.34 4.15
N ASN A 55 -29.64 -9.11 5.22
CA ASN A 55 -30.84 -9.04 6.04
C ASN A 55 -30.70 -8.16 7.30
N ARG A 56 -29.61 -7.41 7.45
CA ARG A 56 -29.35 -6.53 8.61
C ARG A 56 -29.39 -5.06 8.23
N GLN A 57 -29.65 -4.18 9.20
CA GLN A 57 -29.57 -2.73 8.98
C GLN A 57 -28.09 -2.28 8.92
N PRO A 58 -27.76 -1.23 8.15
CA PRO A 58 -26.40 -0.71 8.10
C PRO A 58 -26.00 -0.11 9.45
N PHE A 59 -24.77 -0.39 9.89
CA PHE A 59 -24.27 0.13 11.17
C PHE A 59 -23.80 1.58 11.03
N SER A 60 -24.27 2.46 11.94
CA SER A 60 -23.83 3.85 12.02
C SER A 60 -22.56 3.96 12.88
N CYS A 61 -21.41 3.52 12.37
CA CYS A 61 -20.12 3.58 13.06
C CYS A 61 -19.38 4.91 12.81
N ARG A 62 -20.12 6.04 12.84
CA ARG A 62 -19.60 7.32 12.35
C ARG A 62 -18.45 7.87 13.19
N GLY A 63 -18.53 7.80 14.51
CA GLY A 63 -17.45 8.24 15.40
C GLY A 63 -16.18 7.41 15.22
N ILE A 64 -16.33 6.08 15.16
CA ILE A 64 -15.23 5.13 14.92
C ILE A 64 -14.56 5.44 13.58
N LEU A 65 -15.33 5.68 12.52
CA LEU A 65 -14.80 6.05 11.20
C LEU A 65 -14.00 7.34 11.21
N VAL A 66 -14.45 8.36 11.95
CA VAL A 66 -13.70 9.62 12.04
C VAL A 66 -12.36 9.39 12.74
N VAL A 67 -12.35 8.68 13.87
CA VAL A 67 -11.12 8.36 14.62
C VAL A 67 -10.18 7.50 13.77
N TYR A 68 -10.72 6.49 13.09
CA TYR A 68 -9.96 5.60 12.22
C TYR A 68 -9.33 6.34 11.03
N ASN A 69 -10.11 7.14 10.30
CA ASN A 69 -9.58 7.93 9.17
C ASN A 69 -8.56 8.95 9.65
N LEU A 70 -8.79 9.61 10.80
CA LEU A 70 -7.82 10.54 11.38
C LEU A 70 -6.51 9.84 11.76
N GLY A 71 -6.61 8.66 12.39
CA GLY A 71 -5.44 7.84 12.73
C GLY A 71 -4.64 7.44 11.49
N LEU A 72 -5.30 7.00 10.42
CA LEU A 72 -4.62 6.68 9.16
C LEU A 72 -4.03 7.91 8.49
N THR A 73 -4.70 9.07 8.53
CA THR A 73 -4.12 10.32 8.04
C THR A 73 -2.83 10.67 8.79
N LEU A 74 -2.84 10.60 10.12
CA LEU A 74 -1.67 10.91 10.94
C LEU A 74 -0.53 9.91 10.74
N LEU A 75 -0.85 8.62 10.65
CA LEU A 75 0.13 7.58 10.32
C LEU A 75 0.74 7.81 8.93
N SER A 76 -0.09 8.14 7.93
CA SER A 76 0.38 8.43 6.56
C SER A 76 1.26 9.67 6.53
N LEU A 77 0.93 10.70 7.32
CA LEU A 77 1.72 11.92 7.43
C LEU A 77 3.07 11.64 8.08
N TYR A 78 3.07 10.89 9.18
CA TYR A 78 4.30 10.43 9.84
C TYR A 78 5.21 9.67 8.87
N MET A 79 4.68 8.68 8.15
CA MET A 79 5.45 7.91 7.17
C MET A 79 6.00 8.80 6.05
N PHE A 80 5.19 9.72 5.53
CA PHE A 80 5.64 10.66 4.50
C PHE A 80 6.79 11.55 5.00
N CYS A 81 6.65 12.18 6.16
CA CYS A 81 7.67 13.05 6.74
C CYS A 81 8.97 12.29 7.05
N GLU A 82 8.88 11.10 7.63
CA GLU A 82 10.05 10.30 7.96
C GLU A 82 10.77 9.75 6.73
N LEU A 83 10.05 9.37 5.67
CA LEU A 83 10.66 8.98 4.40
C LEU A 83 11.38 10.16 3.74
N VAL A 84 10.75 11.33 3.68
CA VAL A 84 11.36 12.53 3.09
C VAL A 84 12.60 12.96 3.87
N THR A 85 12.52 13.01 5.20
CA THR A 85 13.67 13.38 6.04
C THR A 85 14.78 12.34 5.97
N GLY A 86 14.46 11.04 5.98
CA GLY A 86 15.45 9.98 5.84
C GLY A 86 16.19 10.02 4.50
N VAL A 87 15.49 10.30 3.41
CA VAL A 87 16.07 10.48 2.06
C VAL A 87 16.98 11.71 2.02
N TRP A 88 16.56 12.81 2.65
CA TRP A 88 17.34 14.05 2.72
C TRP A 88 18.63 13.90 3.53
N GLU A 89 18.51 13.33 4.75
CA GLU A 89 19.64 13.04 5.65
C GLU A 89 20.61 12.05 5.01
N GLY A 90 20.10 11.01 4.35
CA GLY A 90 20.88 9.99 3.67
C GLY A 90 21.43 10.40 2.31
N ARG A 91 21.15 11.62 1.84
CA ARG A 91 21.52 12.13 0.50
C ARG A 91 21.23 11.11 -0.61
N TYR A 92 20.04 10.54 -0.56
CA TYR A 92 19.60 9.50 -1.48
C TYR A 92 19.66 10.00 -2.92
N ASN A 93 20.25 9.19 -3.79
CA ASN A 93 20.29 9.51 -5.22
C ASN A 93 18.93 9.13 -5.84
N PHE A 94 18.30 10.12 -6.47
CA PHE A 94 16.99 9.96 -7.09
C PHE A 94 16.98 8.95 -8.25
N PHE A 95 18.07 8.89 -9.02
CA PHE A 95 18.17 8.07 -10.23
C PHE A 95 18.53 6.61 -9.91
N CYS A 96 19.44 6.41 -8.95
CA CYS A 96 19.83 5.08 -8.50
C CYS A 96 20.22 5.11 -7.04
N GLN A 97 19.42 4.44 -6.21
CA GLN A 97 19.75 4.19 -4.81
C GLN A 97 19.82 2.69 -4.54
N GLY A 98 21.02 2.22 -4.18
CA GLY A 98 21.23 0.85 -3.70
C GLY A 98 20.70 0.63 -2.27
N THR A 99 20.62 -0.63 -1.85
CA THR A 99 20.01 -1.03 -0.57
C THR A 99 20.94 -0.91 0.65
N ARG A 100 22.22 -0.59 0.49
CA ARG A 100 23.19 -0.48 1.59
C ARG A 100 24.08 0.77 1.48
N SER A 101 23.58 1.79 0.81
CA SER A 101 24.42 2.92 0.35
C SER A 101 24.46 4.07 1.35
N ALA A 102 23.52 4.18 2.29
CA ALA A 102 23.36 5.37 3.14
C ALA A 102 23.40 5.09 4.65
N GLY A 103 23.83 3.89 5.07
CA GLY A 103 24.12 3.59 6.48
C GLY A 103 22.91 3.73 7.41
N GLU A 104 22.97 4.65 8.37
CA GLU A 104 21.90 4.88 9.36
C GLU A 104 20.60 5.39 8.73
N ALA A 105 20.68 6.16 7.65
CA ALA A 105 19.50 6.63 6.92
C ALA A 105 18.74 5.46 6.28
N ASP A 106 19.44 4.42 5.81
CA ASP A 106 18.80 3.20 5.32
C ASP A 106 17.99 2.53 6.45
N MET A 107 18.52 2.46 7.67
CA MET A 107 17.80 1.88 8.82
C MET A 107 16.56 2.68 9.21
N LYS A 108 16.63 4.02 9.14
CA LYS A 108 15.46 4.88 9.34
C LYS A 108 14.37 4.57 8.31
N ILE A 109 14.74 4.49 7.03
CA ILE A 109 13.80 4.15 5.94
C ILE A 109 13.21 2.75 6.12
N ILE A 110 14.02 1.75 6.48
CA ILE A 110 13.54 0.37 6.73
C ILE A 110 12.47 0.36 7.84
N ARG A 111 12.69 1.10 8.95
CA ARG A 111 11.71 1.19 10.05
C ARG A 111 10.39 1.79 9.59
N VAL A 112 10.45 2.83 8.77
CA VAL A 112 9.24 3.50 8.25
C VAL A 112 8.53 2.63 7.22
N LEU A 113 9.28 1.93 6.37
CA LEU A 113 8.71 0.99 5.40
C LEU A 113 8.05 -0.23 6.08
N TRP A 114 8.50 -0.62 7.28
CA TRP A 114 7.75 -1.58 8.08
C TRP A 114 6.41 -1.02 8.56
N TRP A 115 6.36 0.24 9.02
CA TRP A 115 5.09 0.90 9.34
C TRP A 115 4.18 0.99 8.11
N TYR A 116 4.75 1.23 6.93
CA TYR A 116 4.02 1.22 5.67
C TYR A 116 3.44 -0.16 5.35
N TYR A 117 4.23 -1.23 5.49
CA TYR A 117 3.74 -2.60 5.35
C TYR A 117 2.60 -2.89 6.34
N PHE A 118 2.79 -2.53 7.61
CA PHE A 118 1.78 -2.73 8.64
C PHE A 118 0.52 -1.90 8.39
N SER A 119 0.64 -0.68 7.82
CA SER A 119 -0.51 0.14 7.44
C SER A 119 -1.41 -0.60 6.46
N LYS A 120 -0.86 -1.37 5.51
CA LYS A 120 -1.67 -2.15 4.54
C LYS A 120 -2.55 -3.20 5.20
N LEU A 121 -2.12 -3.75 6.33
CA LEU A 121 -2.95 -4.63 7.15
C LEU A 121 -4.07 -3.85 7.85
N ILE A 122 -3.79 -2.66 8.38
CA ILE A 122 -4.81 -1.79 9.00
C ILE A 122 -5.85 -1.38 7.95
N GLU A 123 -5.42 -1.02 6.74
CA GLU A 123 -6.26 -0.58 5.64
C GLU A 123 -7.28 -1.65 5.19
N PHE A 124 -7.11 -2.93 5.54
CA PHE A 124 -8.15 -3.96 5.35
C PHE A 124 -9.46 -3.62 6.08
N MET A 125 -9.39 -2.83 7.15
CA MET A 125 -10.56 -2.35 7.86
C MET A 125 -11.43 -1.41 7.02
N ASP A 126 -10.89 -0.77 5.97
CA ASP A 126 -11.68 0.04 5.03
C ASP A 126 -12.82 -0.79 4.43
N THR A 127 -12.47 -1.97 3.92
CA THR A 127 -13.42 -2.90 3.31
C THR A 127 -14.43 -3.42 4.33
N PHE A 128 -13.97 -3.68 5.56
CA PHE A 128 -14.86 -4.09 6.65
C PHE A 128 -15.91 -3.01 6.95
N PHE A 129 -15.50 -1.73 7.04
CA PHE A 129 -16.43 -0.62 7.23
C PHE A 129 -17.37 -0.43 6.04
N PHE A 130 -16.91 -0.63 4.80
CA PHE A 130 -17.78 -0.58 3.62
C PHE A 130 -18.87 -1.65 3.69
N ILE A 131 -18.53 -2.88 4.08
CA ILE A 131 -19.49 -3.98 4.25
C ILE A 131 -20.51 -3.66 5.35
N LEU A 132 -20.05 -3.22 6.54
CA LEU A 132 -20.93 -2.89 7.65
C LEU A 132 -21.91 -1.75 7.35
N ARG A 133 -21.51 -0.82 6.48
CA ARG A 133 -22.36 0.30 6.03
C ARG A 133 -23.20 -0.05 4.80
N LYS A 134 -23.14 -1.28 4.31
CA LYS A 134 -23.77 -1.73 3.05
C LYS A 134 -23.33 -0.91 1.83
N ASN A 135 -22.12 -0.36 1.86
CA ASN A 135 -21.60 0.49 0.79
C ASN A 135 -20.87 -0.32 -0.29
N ASN A 136 -21.55 -1.35 -0.81
CA ASN A 136 -20.96 -2.35 -1.69
C ASN A 136 -20.41 -1.76 -3.02
N HIS A 137 -20.88 -0.59 -3.44
CA HIS A 137 -20.36 0.09 -4.64
C HIS A 137 -18.88 0.50 -4.52
N GLN A 138 -18.37 0.65 -3.29
CA GLN A 138 -16.95 0.96 -3.05
C GLN A 138 -16.06 -0.29 -3.12
N ILE A 139 -16.64 -1.49 -2.94
CA ILE A 139 -15.92 -2.76 -2.96
C ILE A 139 -15.80 -3.23 -4.41
N THR A 140 -14.94 -2.55 -5.16
CA THR A 140 -14.67 -2.88 -6.57
C THR A 140 -13.61 -3.98 -6.70
N VAL A 141 -13.52 -4.59 -7.87
CA VAL A 141 -12.43 -5.54 -8.19
C VAL A 141 -11.07 -4.87 -8.00
N LEU A 142 -10.93 -3.61 -8.42
CA LEU A 142 -9.72 -2.81 -8.22
C LEU A 142 -9.35 -2.68 -6.74
N HIS A 143 -10.33 -2.34 -5.89
CA HIS A 143 -10.14 -2.20 -4.45
C HIS A 143 -9.62 -3.52 -3.84
N VAL A 144 -10.32 -4.62 -4.09
CA VAL A 144 -9.95 -5.94 -3.54
C VAL A 144 -8.59 -6.41 -4.06
N TYR A 145 -8.34 -6.28 -5.36
CA TYR A 145 -7.07 -6.62 -5.99
C TYR A 145 -5.91 -5.83 -5.37
N HIS A 146 -6.06 -4.50 -5.26
CA HIS A 146 -5.04 -3.63 -4.70
C HIS A 146 -4.73 -3.99 -3.24
N HIS A 147 -5.72 -4.08 -2.36
CA HIS A 147 -5.48 -4.35 -0.94
C HIS A 147 -4.80 -5.72 -0.74
N VAL A 148 -5.28 -6.79 -1.39
CA VAL A 148 -4.68 -8.12 -1.24
C VAL A 148 -3.27 -8.17 -1.82
N SER A 149 -3.06 -7.65 -3.03
CA SER A 149 -1.73 -7.69 -3.66
C SER A 149 -0.71 -6.86 -2.90
N MET A 150 -1.07 -5.65 -2.44
CA MET A 150 -0.15 -4.74 -1.73
C MET A 150 0.41 -5.35 -0.46
N LEU A 151 -0.42 -6.00 0.37
CA LEU A 151 0.06 -6.63 1.61
C LEU A 151 1.11 -7.72 1.32
N ASN A 152 0.83 -8.59 0.33
CA ASN A 152 1.74 -9.68 -0.01
C ASN A 152 3.03 -9.16 -0.67
N ILE A 153 2.92 -8.24 -1.62
CA ILE A 153 4.07 -7.63 -2.30
C ILE A 153 4.99 -6.95 -1.28
N TRP A 154 4.43 -6.17 -0.35
CA TRP A 154 5.25 -5.46 0.63
C TRP A 154 5.94 -6.38 1.63
N TRP A 155 5.36 -7.54 1.94
CA TRP A 155 6.08 -8.56 2.72
C TRP A 155 7.35 -9.04 2.02
N PHE A 156 7.28 -9.27 0.71
CA PHE A 156 8.45 -9.63 -0.09
C PHE A 156 9.43 -8.46 -0.21
N VAL A 157 8.96 -7.24 -0.49
CA VAL A 157 9.82 -6.05 -0.57
C VAL A 157 10.58 -5.85 0.75
N MET A 158 9.91 -5.95 1.90
CA MET A 158 10.56 -5.80 3.19
C MET A 158 11.60 -6.89 3.49
N ASN A 159 11.43 -8.10 2.96
CA ASN A 159 12.33 -9.21 3.23
C ASN A 159 13.56 -9.26 2.33
N TRP A 160 13.53 -8.64 1.15
CA TRP A 160 14.64 -8.68 0.19
C TRP A 160 15.21 -7.31 -0.16
N VAL A 161 14.36 -6.28 -0.26
CA VAL A 161 14.73 -4.93 -0.69
C VAL A 161 14.05 -3.84 0.18
N PRO A 162 14.27 -3.84 1.52
CA PRO A 162 13.56 -2.96 2.46
C PRO A 162 14.00 -1.49 2.44
N CYS A 163 14.75 -1.05 1.42
CA CYS A 163 15.21 0.33 1.24
C CYS A 163 15.74 0.51 -0.19
N GLY A 164 16.43 1.62 -0.47
CA GLY A 164 16.79 1.97 -1.84
C GLY A 164 15.53 2.29 -2.64
N HIS A 165 15.49 1.93 -3.92
CA HIS A 165 14.45 2.35 -4.88
C HIS A 165 12.99 2.20 -4.42
N SER A 166 12.70 1.22 -3.54
CA SER A 166 11.37 0.96 -2.97
C SER A 166 10.76 2.15 -2.20
N TYR A 167 11.58 3.09 -1.70
CA TYR A 167 11.10 4.22 -0.88
C TYR A 167 10.16 5.16 -1.65
N PHE A 168 10.42 5.37 -2.94
CA PHE A 168 9.81 6.45 -3.71
C PHE A 168 8.30 6.22 -3.89
N GLY A 169 7.91 5.01 -4.28
CA GLY A 169 6.51 4.62 -4.39
C GLY A 169 5.76 4.70 -3.06
N ALA A 170 6.40 4.27 -1.96
CA ALA A 170 5.81 4.37 -0.62
C ALA A 170 5.64 5.82 -0.15
N THR A 171 6.59 6.70 -0.50
CA THR A 171 6.54 8.13 -0.16
C THR A 171 5.35 8.81 -0.85
N LEU A 172 5.22 8.64 -2.16
CA LEU A 172 4.09 9.18 -2.92
C LEU A 172 2.75 8.57 -2.47
N ASN A 173 2.70 7.25 -2.23
CA ASN A 173 1.51 6.61 -1.70
C ASN A 173 1.10 7.19 -0.35
N SER A 174 2.04 7.38 0.57
CA SER A 174 1.77 7.96 1.89
C SER A 174 1.22 9.38 1.75
N PHE A 175 1.78 10.21 0.86
CA PHE A 175 1.26 11.55 0.59
C PHE A 175 -0.19 11.54 0.07
N ILE A 176 -0.47 10.69 -0.92
CA ILE A 176 -1.84 10.56 -1.45
C ILE A 176 -2.79 9.98 -0.40
N HIS A 177 -2.33 9.07 0.46
CA HIS A 177 -3.11 8.52 1.57
C HIS A 177 -3.45 9.58 2.62
N VAL A 178 -2.56 10.55 2.90
CA VAL A 178 -2.90 11.71 3.73
C VAL A 178 -4.10 12.47 3.14
N LEU A 179 -4.08 12.74 1.84
CA LEU A 179 -5.17 13.46 1.16
C LEU A 179 -6.47 12.63 1.14
N MET A 180 -6.37 11.35 0.80
CA MET A 180 -7.51 10.43 0.68
C MET A 180 -8.20 10.18 2.03
N TYR A 181 -7.45 9.85 3.08
CA TYR A 181 -8.04 9.60 4.40
C TYR A 181 -8.53 10.88 5.06
N SER A 182 -7.89 12.03 4.81
CA SER A 182 -8.43 13.33 5.22
C SER A 182 -9.79 13.60 4.55
N TYR A 183 -9.90 13.33 3.25
CA TYR A 183 -11.16 13.43 2.53
C TYR A 183 -12.23 12.49 3.12
N TYR A 184 -11.89 11.24 3.44
CA TYR A 184 -12.83 10.29 4.04
C TYR A 184 -13.26 10.69 5.45
N GLY A 185 -12.33 11.17 6.27
CA GLY A 185 -12.62 11.72 7.60
C GLY A 185 -13.59 12.90 7.51
N LEU A 186 -13.32 13.87 6.64
CA LEU A 186 -14.20 15.02 6.42
C LEU A 186 -15.55 14.62 5.82
N SER A 187 -15.60 13.68 4.88
CA SER A 187 -16.85 13.21 4.25
C SER A 187 -17.77 12.49 5.23
N SER A 188 -17.19 11.97 6.31
CA SER A 188 -17.93 11.38 7.42
C SER A 188 -18.69 12.44 8.22
N ILE A 189 -18.42 13.74 8.04
CA ILE A 189 -19.16 14.85 8.65
C ILE A 189 -20.14 15.45 7.61
N PRO A 190 -21.48 15.28 7.74
CA PRO A 190 -22.48 15.77 6.80
C PRO A 190 -22.35 17.26 6.47
N SER A 191 -22.06 18.09 7.47
CA SER A 191 -21.86 19.53 7.28
C SER A 191 -20.68 19.86 6.37
N MET A 192 -19.68 18.98 6.27
CA MET A 192 -18.49 19.19 5.43
C MET A 192 -18.68 18.68 4.00
N ARG A 193 -19.62 17.77 3.74
CA ARG A 193 -19.82 17.13 2.41
C ARG A 193 -19.97 18.12 1.25
N PRO A 194 -20.71 19.23 1.36
CA PRO A 194 -20.87 20.19 0.26
C PRO A 194 -19.55 20.85 -0.17
N TYR A 195 -18.58 20.95 0.75
CA TYR A 195 -17.30 21.62 0.52
C TYR A 195 -16.24 20.70 -0.12
N LEU A 196 -16.54 19.41 -0.31
CA LEU A 196 -15.60 18.38 -0.77
C LEU A 196 -15.56 18.24 -2.30
N TRP A 197 -15.51 19.37 -3.02
CA TRP A 197 -15.45 19.43 -4.49
C TRP A 197 -14.16 18.85 -5.08
N TRP A 198 -13.10 18.77 -4.28
CA TRP A 198 -11.77 18.39 -4.72
C TRP A 198 -11.54 16.86 -4.85
N LYS A 199 -12.59 16.05 -4.70
CA LYS A 199 -12.53 14.58 -4.87
C LYS A 199 -11.85 14.16 -6.17
N LYS A 200 -12.14 14.86 -7.29
CA LYS A 200 -11.57 14.57 -8.61
C LYS A 200 -10.05 14.71 -8.64
N TYR A 201 -9.50 15.70 -7.94
CA TYR A 201 -8.05 15.92 -7.89
C TYR A 201 -7.32 14.83 -7.11
N ILE A 202 -7.97 14.20 -6.12
CA ILE A 202 -7.40 13.05 -5.41
C ILE A 202 -7.18 11.88 -6.38
N THR A 203 -8.18 11.57 -7.20
CA THR A 203 -8.07 10.50 -8.20
C THR A 203 -7.04 10.82 -9.29
N GLN A 204 -6.94 12.09 -9.71
CA GLN A 204 -5.87 12.53 -10.62
C GLN A 204 -4.48 12.39 -9.97
N GLY A 205 -4.35 12.71 -8.68
CA GLY A 205 -3.13 12.52 -7.90
C GLY A 205 -2.72 11.05 -7.77
N GLN A 206 -3.68 10.14 -7.56
CA GLN A 206 -3.44 8.69 -7.55
C GLN A 206 -2.87 8.18 -8.89
N LEU A 207 -3.44 8.62 -10.01
CA LEU A 207 -2.92 8.28 -11.34
C LEU A 207 -1.52 8.85 -11.57
N LEU A 208 -1.30 10.11 -11.21
CA LEU A 208 0.00 10.77 -11.34
C LEU A 208 1.07 10.05 -10.52
N GLN A 209 0.76 9.60 -9.30
CA GLN A 209 1.66 8.80 -8.47
C GLN A 209 2.17 7.55 -9.21
N PHE A 210 1.28 6.81 -9.88
CA PHE A 210 1.69 5.59 -10.60
C PHE A 210 2.63 5.92 -11.76
N VAL A 211 2.32 6.97 -12.52
CA VAL A 211 3.17 7.44 -13.64
C VAL A 211 4.55 7.87 -13.13
N LEU A 212 4.60 8.69 -12.08
CA LEU A 212 5.87 9.13 -11.49
C LEU A 212 6.70 7.95 -10.97
N THR A 213 6.05 6.96 -10.35
CA THR A 213 6.71 5.75 -9.86
C THR A 213 7.30 4.93 -11.02
N ILE A 214 6.59 4.81 -12.15
CA ILE A 214 7.11 4.13 -13.36
C ILE A 214 8.31 4.87 -13.93
N ILE A 215 8.26 6.20 -14.03
CA ILE A 215 9.37 7.01 -14.57
C ILE A 215 10.60 6.80 -13.71
N GLN A 216 10.47 6.95 -12.40
CA GLN A 216 11.59 6.79 -11.47
C GLN A 216 12.13 5.35 -11.47
N THR A 217 11.27 4.33 -11.58
CA THR A 217 11.68 2.92 -11.73
C THR A 217 12.40 2.66 -13.05
N SER A 218 11.92 3.24 -14.16
CA SER A 218 12.57 3.13 -15.47
C SER A 218 13.96 3.77 -15.47
N CYS A 219 14.14 4.90 -14.80
CA CYS A 219 15.47 5.52 -14.64
C CYS A 219 16.46 4.57 -13.94
N GLY A 220 16.01 3.85 -12.90
CA GLY A 220 16.83 2.87 -12.19
C GLY A 220 17.19 1.62 -13.00
N VAL A 221 16.44 1.32 -14.07
CA VAL A 221 16.76 0.22 -15.01
C VAL A 221 17.80 0.66 -16.04
N ILE A 222 17.72 1.91 -16.50
CA ILE A 222 18.61 2.46 -17.55
C ILE A 222 19.99 2.78 -16.98
N TRP A 223 20.05 3.30 -15.75
CA TRP A 223 21.30 3.62 -15.08
C TRP A 223 21.92 2.39 -14.41
N PRO A 224 23.25 2.23 -14.42
CA PRO A 224 23.91 1.10 -13.77
C PRO A 224 23.71 1.19 -12.26
N CYS A 225 22.72 0.46 -11.75
CA CYS A 225 22.35 0.47 -10.35
C CYS A 225 22.66 -0.85 -9.65
N THR A 226 23.09 -0.78 -8.39
CA THR A 226 23.31 -1.97 -7.54
C THR A 226 22.01 -2.62 -7.05
N PHE A 227 20.86 -1.99 -7.34
CA PHE A 227 19.56 -2.53 -7.01
C PHE A 227 19.19 -3.69 -7.96
N PRO A 228 18.59 -4.80 -7.48
CA PRO A 228 18.35 -5.96 -8.34
C PRO A 228 17.28 -5.68 -9.40
N LEU A 229 17.64 -5.87 -10.67
CA LEU A 229 16.79 -5.57 -11.83
C LEU A 229 15.43 -6.28 -11.80
N GLY A 230 15.37 -7.51 -11.30
CA GLY A 230 14.12 -8.29 -11.21
C GLY A 230 13.02 -7.57 -10.42
N TRP A 231 13.37 -6.91 -9.31
CA TRP A 231 12.43 -6.14 -8.50
C TRP A 231 11.95 -4.87 -9.22
N LEU A 232 12.80 -4.24 -10.03
CA LEU A 232 12.44 -3.07 -10.82
C LEU A 232 11.43 -3.45 -11.93
N TYR A 233 11.67 -4.54 -12.65
CA TYR A 233 10.72 -5.04 -13.66
C TYR A 233 9.39 -5.45 -13.04
N PHE A 234 9.42 -6.12 -11.88
CA PHE A 234 8.22 -6.46 -11.13
C PHE A 234 7.42 -5.20 -10.75
N GLN A 235 8.09 -4.18 -10.22
CA GLN A 235 7.47 -2.91 -9.86
C GLN A 235 6.82 -2.23 -11.07
N ILE A 236 7.51 -2.17 -12.23
CA ILE A 236 6.95 -1.61 -13.47
C ILE A 236 5.70 -2.38 -13.89
N GLY A 237 5.77 -3.73 -13.93
CA GLY A 237 4.64 -4.57 -14.30
C GLY A 237 3.43 -4.38 -13.40
N TYR A 238 3.64 -4.28 -12.08
CA TYR A 238 2.58 -4.02 -11.12
C TYR A 238 1.96 -2.63 -11.27
N MET A 239 2.76 -1.60 -11.53
CA MET A 239 2.22 -0.26 -11.76
C MET A 239 1.40 -0.18 -13.05
N ILE A 240 1.81 -0.89 -14.11
CA ILE A 240 1.03 -0.99 -15.35
C ILE A 240 -0.32 -1.67 -15.10
N SER A 241 -0.34 -2.77 -14.31
CA SER A 241 -1.61 -3.45 -13.99
C SER A 241 -2.57 -2.54 -13.21
N LEU A 242 -2.05 -1.77 -12.25
CA LEU A 242 -2.84 -0.79 -11.51
C LEU A 242 -3.36 0.34 -12.40
N ILE A 243 -2.55 0.89 -13.30
CA ILE A 243 -2.98 1.92 -14.25
C ILE A 243 -4.11 1.39 -15.14
N ALA A 244 -4.00 0.16 -15.66
CA ALA A 244 -5.05 -0.43 -16.49
C ALA A 244 -6.38 -0.55 -15.72
N LEU A 245 -6.34 -1.04 -14.48
CA LEU A 245 -7.53 -1.19 -13.63
C LEU A 245 -8.12 0.17 -13.22
N PHE A 246 -7.29 1.15 -12.87
CA PHE A 246 -7.73 2.51 -12.54
C PHE A 246 -8.32 3.23 -13.75
N THR A 247 -7.74 3.06 -14.94
CA THR A 247 -8.25 3.66 -16.17
C THR A 247 -9.61 3.08 -16.52
N ASN A 248 -9.77 1.76 -16.41
CA ASN A 248 -11.07 1.11 -16.61
C ASN A 248 -12.13 1.65 -15.62
N PHE A 249 -11.78 1.76 -14.34
CA PHE A 249 -12.66 2.36 -13.34
C PHE A 249 -13.02 3.83 -13.67
N TYR A 250 -12.05 4.65 -14.05
CA TYR A 250 -12.26 6.05 -14.39
C TYR A 250 -13.16 6.23 -15.62
N ILE A 251 -12.97 5.41 -16.66
CA ILE A 251 -13.80 5.40 -17.87
C ILE A 251 -15.23 4.99 -17.51
N GLN A 252 -15.41 3.92 -16.73
CA GLN A 252 -16.75 3.48 -16.31
C GLN A 252 -17.49 4.55 -15.53
N VAL A 253 -16.84 5.22 -14.57
CA VAL A 253 -17.42 6.29 -13.77
C VAL A 253 -17.70 7.55 -14.60
N SER A 254 -16.82 7.90 -15.54
CA SER A 254 -16.98 9.11 -16.37
C SER A 254 -18.07 8.94 -17.43
N LEU A 255 -18.27 7.73 -17.96
CA LEU A 255 -19.32 7.43 -18.95
C LEU A 255 -20.71 7.18 -18.33
N THR A 256 -20.79 7.00 -17.01
CA THR A 256 -22.07 6.83 -16.28
C THR A 256 -22.57 8.09 -15.59
N LEU A 257 -21.86 9.21 -15.73
CA LEU A 257 -22.34 10.52 -15.31
C LEU A 257 -23.12 11.17 -16.48
N PRO A 258 -24.44 11.41 -16.34
CA PRO A 258 -25.22 12.16 -17.33
C PRO A 258 -24.78 13.63 -17.44
#